data_AF-A0A5C2HKS7-F1
#
_entry.id   AF-A0A5C2HKS7-F1
#
_cell.length_a   1.000
_cell.length_b   1.000
_cell.length_c   1.000
_cell.angle_alpha   90.00
_cell.angle_beta   90.00
_cell.angle_gamma   90.00
#
_symmetry.space_group_name_H-M   'P 1'
#
loop_
_entity.id
_entity.type
_entity.pdbx_description
1 polymer ?
#
loop_
_entity_poly.entity_id
_entity_poly.type
_entity_poly.pdbx_seq_one_letter_code
_entity_poly.pdbx_strand_id
1 'polypeptide(L)'
;MKFVNYKLQTQMENLNEDSTNQYFKEYLKSILEDSNTPYFQKADYIGLSLQEIASKIEYIGTDIRELQAYKKKLQTALTLAKELVADVFISNGVDRVDGNLISSLTLQAESTSSKTDLIILDENKVMTLGYVKFTPDIEAIKIALQTSKGKKELEGLVSVIIETTTIKPKVKVNSKKQKDATNKPVTLEIVVNESNNEEYSEDYNDNLENVA
;
A
#
# COMPACT_ATOMS: atom_id res chain seq x y z
N MET A 1 11.64 -2.37 15.38
CA MET A 1 10.55 -3.37 15.32
C MET A 1 10.64 -4.23 16.58
N LYS A 2 9.60 -4.32 17.41
CA LYS A 2 9.59 -5.27 18.54
C LYS A 2 9.23 -6.64 17.98
N PHE A 3 10.12 -7.63 18.12
CA PHE A 3 9.88 -9.00 17.68
C PHE A 3 9.08 -9.80 18.71
N VAL A 4 7.92 -9.31 19.12
CA VAL A 4 6.98 -10.16 19.88
C VAL A 4 6.15 -10.89 18.84
N ASN A 5 6.60 -12.09 18.47
CA ASN A 5 5.87 -12.96 17.54
C ASN A 5 4.64 -13.54 18.25
N TYR A 6 3.56 -12.76 18.28
CA TYR A 6 2.28 -13.28 18.69
C TYR A 6 1.82 -14.29 17.63
N LYS A 7 1.60 -15.54 18.03
CA LYS A 7 1.08 -16.60 17.15
C LYS A 7 -0.19 -16.15 16.41
N LEU A 8 -1.04 -15.33 17.06
CA LEU A 8 -2.23 -14.73 16.46
C LEU A 8 -1.90 -13.77 15.31
N GLN A 9 -0.89 -12.92 15.48
CA GLN A 9 -0.46 -11.98 14.44
C GLN A 9 -0.01 -12.73 13.17
N THR A 10 0.82 -13.77 13.30
CA THR A 10 1.25 -14.58 12.15
C THR A 10 0.06 -15.24 11.46
N GLN A 11 -0.93 -15.75 12.21
CA GLN A 11 -2.14 -16.32 11.62
C GLN A 11 -2.98 -15.27 10.89
N MET A 12 -3.04 -14.03 11.41
CA MET A 12 -3.73 -12.91 10.75
C MET A 12 -3.03 -12.47 9.45
N GLU A 13 -1.69 -12.47 9.41
CA GLU A 13 -0.91 -12.10 8.23
C GLU A 13 -1.06 -13.10 7.08
N ASN A 14 -1.34 -14.37 7.39
CA ASN A 14 -1.52 -15.43 6.40
C ASN A 14 -2.99 -15.63 5.98
N LEU A 15 -3.92 -14.76 6.39
CA LEU A 15 -5.30 -14.80 5.93
C LEU A 15 -5.36 -14.52 4.43
N ASN A 16 -6.18 -15.30 3.73
CA ASN A 16 -6.42 -15.13 2.30
C ASN A 16 -7.93 -15.01 2.01
N GLU A 17 -8.27 -14.41 0.88
CA GLU A 17 -9.67 -14.22 0.49
C GLU A 17 -10.30 -15.54 -0.03
N ASP A 18 -9.47 -16.43 -0.55
CA ASP A 18 -9.89 -17.67 -1.22
C ASP A 18 -10.10 -18.86 -0.29
N SER A 19 -9.66 -18.80 0.98
CA SER A 19 -9.90 -19.87 1.95
C SER A 19 -11.02 -19.55 2.94
N THR A 20 -11.57 -20.61 3.51
CA THR A 20 -12.58 -20.52 4.59
C THR A 20 -12.01 -19.93 5.89
N ASN A 21 -10.67 -19.83 5.99
CA ASN A 21 -9.92 -19.35 7.15
C ASN A 21 -10.37 -20.02 8.46
N GLN A 22 -10.77 -21.29 8.39
CA GLN A 22 -11.39 -22.03 9.49
C GLN A 22 -10.45 -22.16 10.70
N TYR A 23 -9.18 -22.48 10.46
CA TYR A 23 -8.16 -22.58 11.51
C TYR A 23 -7.98 -21.28 12.29
N PHE A 24 -8.04 -20.13 11.60
CA PHE A 24 -7.98 -18.83 12.25
C PHE A 24 -9.18 -18.60 13.17
N LYS A 25 -10.39 -18.96 12.72
CA LYS A 25 -11.62 -18.83 13.53
C LYS A 25 -11.57 -19.73 14.77
N GLU A 26 -11.10 -20.96 14.62
CA GLU A 26 -10.97 -21.92 15.73
C GLU A 26 -9.92 -21.45 16.74
N TYR A 27 -8.79 -20.92 16.27
CA TYR A 27 -7.78 -20.34 17.14
C TYR A 27 -8.26 -19.07 17.84
N LEU A 28 -8.99 -18.19 17.15
CA LEU A 28 -9.59 -17.02 17.78
C LEU A 28 -10.62 -17.43 18.83
N LYS A 29 -11.41 -18.47 18.55
CA LYS A 29 -12.38 -19.04 19.50
C LYS A 29 -11.68 -19.59 20.74
N SER A 30 -10.59 -20.33 20.60
CA SER A 30 -9.85 -20.88 21.75
C SER A 30 -9.28 -19.77 22.65
N ILE A 31 -8.82 -18.66 22.07
CA ILE A 31 -8.39 -17.48 22.84
C ILE A 31 -9.55 -16.87 23.63
N LEU A 32 -10.73 -16.75 23.02
CA LEU A 32 -11.89 -16.14 23.66
C LEU A 32 -12.50 -17.04 24.75
N GLU A 33 -12.47 -18.35 24.55
CA GLU A 33 -13.05 -19.36 25.45
C GLU A 33 -12.11 -19.83 26.56
N ASP A 34 -10.83 -19.49 26.52
CA ASP A 34 -9.87 -19.83 27.57
C ASP A 34 -10.30 -19.26 28.92
N SER A 35 -10.65 -20.13 29.87
CA SER A 35 -11.16 -19.72 31.18
C SER A 35 -10.06 -19.17 32.10
N ASN A 36 -8.79 -19.37 31.76
CA ASN A 36 -7.65 -18.97 32.58
C ASN A 36 -7.23 -17.51 32.34
N THR A 37 -7.65 -16.92 31.22
CA THR A 37 -7.25 -15.56 30.84
C THR A 37 -8.38 -14.54 31.07
N PRO A 38 -8.11 -13.42 31.77
CA PRO A 38 -9.08 -12.34 31.92
C PRO A 38 -9.46 -11.68 30.58
N TYR A 39 -10.69 -11.18 30.48
CA TYR A 39 -11.21 -10.55 29.27
C TYR A 39 -10.37 -9.39 28.74
N PHE A 40 -9.77 -8.58 29.63
CA PHE A 40 -8.93 -7.46 29.21
C PHE A 40 -7.64 -7.94 28.53
N GLN A 41 -7.02 -9.03 29.01
CA GLN A 41 -5.81 -9.59 28.40
C GLN A 41 -6.10 -10.18 27.02
N LYS A 42 -7.27 -10.84 26.87
CA LYS A 42 -7.74 -11.33 25.56
C LYS A 42 -7.96 -10.19 24.57
N ALA A 43 -8.60 -9.11 25.03
CA ALA A 43 -8.83 -7.92 24.22
C ALA A 43 -7.51 -7.23 23.83
N ASP A 44 -6.57 -7.09 24.76
CA ASP A 44 -5.25 -6.53 24.50
C ASP A 44 -4.47 -7.41 23.51
N TYR A 45 -4.50 -8.73 23.65
CA TYR A 45 -3.81 -9.65 22.75
C TYR A 45 -4.33 -9.55 21.30
N ILE A 46 -5.65 -9.56 21.11
CA ILE A 46 -6.27 -9.42 19.79
C ILE A 46 -6.04 -8.00 19.24
N GLY A 47 -6.25 -6.97 20.07
CA GLY A 47 -6.12 -5.58 19.70
C GLY A 47 -4.69 -5.21 19.28
N LEU A 48 -3.69 -5.64 20.05
CA LEU A 48 -2.27 -5.42 19.74
C LEU A 48 -1.86 -6.17 18.47
N SER A 49 -2.33 -7.41 18.26
CA SER A 49 -2.04 -8.18 17.03
C SER A 49 -2.58 -7.46 15.78
N LEU A 50 -3.80 -6.92 15.84
CA LEU A 50 -4.39 -6.13 14.76
C LEU A 50 -3.67 -4.80 14.55
N GLN A 51 -3.29 -4.13 15.65
CA GLN A 51 -2.57 -2.86 15.59
C GLN A 51 -1.17 -3.02 15.00
N GLU A 52 -0.49 -4.14 15.24
CA GLU A 52 0.82 -4.41 14.65
C GLU A 52 0.74 -4.54 13.13
N ILE A 53 -0.28 -5.23 12.60
CA ILE A 53 -0.53 -5.30 11.15
C ILE A 53 -0.81 -3.91 10.59
N ALA A 54 -1.65 -3.11 11.26
CA ALA A 54 -1.90 -1.74 10.86
C ALA A 54 -0.61 -0.89 10.84
N SER A 55 0.27 -1.08 11.83
CA SER A 55 1.56 -0.38 11.92
C SER A 55 2.53 -0.83 10.81
N LYS A 56 2.56 -2.12 10.47
CA LYS A 56 3.31 -2.65 9.31
C LYS A 56 2.83 -2.02 8.00
N ILE A 57 1.52 -1.90 7.81
CA ILE A 57 0.92 -1.24 6.63
C ILE A 57 1.37 0.23 6.57
N GLU A 58 1.35 0.95 7.69
CA GLU A 58 1.77 2.36 7.74
C GLU A 58 3.28 2.53 7.43
N TYR A 59 4.11 1.63 7.95
CA TYR A 59 5.54 1.62 7.67
C TYR A 59 5.82 1.38 6.18
N ILE A 60 5.21 0.35 5.59
CA ILE A 60 5.30 0.08 4.14
C ILE A 60 4.80 1.29 3.34
N GLY A 61 3.70 1.92 3.77
CA GLY A 61 3.19 3.14 3.14
C GLY A 61 4.15 4.33 3.23
N THR A 62 5.01 4.39 4.24
CA THR A 62 6.08 5.39 4.36
C THR A 62 7.23 5.07 3.41
N ASP A 63 7.71 3.83 3.40
CA ASP A 63 8.77 3.36 2.49
C ASP A 63 8.38 3.57 1.02
N ILE A 64 7.13 3.27 0.64
CA ILE A 64 6.64 3.51 -0.73
C ILE A 64 6.74 4.99 -1.10
N ARG A 65 6.39 5.90 -0.19
CA ARG A 65 6.48 7.35 -0.45
C ARG A 65 7.92 7.79 -0.65
N GLU A 66 8.84 7.30 0.18
CA GLU A 66 10.27 7.60 0.06
C GLU A 66 10.86 7.05 -1.24
N LEU A 67 10.54 5.80 -1.59
CA LEU A 67 10.97 5.18 -2.83
C LEU A 67 10.42 5.89 -4.07
N GLN A 68 9.16 6.36 -4.02
CA GLN A 68 8.57 7.16 -5.09
C GLN A 68 9.28 8.52 -5.24
N ALA A 69 9.61 9.19 -4.15
CA ALA A 69 10.36 10.44 -4.16
C ALA A 69 11.78 10.22 -4.74
N TYR A 70 12.45 9.14 -4.32
CA TYR A 70 13.76 8.77 -4.83
C TYR A 70 13.73 8.44 -6.33
N LYS A 71 12.73 7.68 -6.78
CA LYS A 71 12.50 7.40 -8.21
C LYS A 71 12.37 8.70 -9.02
N LYS A 72 11.57 9.67 -8.54
CA LYS A 72 11.39 10.96 -9.21
C LYS A 72 12.71 11.74 -9.28
N LYS A 73 13.49 11.77 -8.19
CA LYS A 73 14.82 12.39 -8.16
C LYS A 73 15.76 11.79 -9.20
N LEU A 74 15.81 10.46 -9.30
CA LEU A 74 16.64 9.78 -10.31
C LEU A 74 16.18 10.06 -11.75
N GLN A 75 14.87 10.10 -11.98
CA GLN A 75 14.33 10.46 -13.30
C GLN A 75 14.72 11.89 -13.70
N THR A 76 14.58 12.86 -12.80
CA THR A 76 15.00 14.25 -13.06
C THR A 76 16.51 14.34 -13.29
N ALA A 77 17.32 13.67 -12.47
CA ALA A 77 18.78 13.67 -12.63
C ALA A 77 19.20 13.04 -13.96
N LEU A 78 18.55 11.96 -14.41
CA LEU A 78 18.82 11.33 -15.69
C LEU A 78 18.48 12.24 -16.87
N THR A 79 17.34 12.93 -16.83
CA THR A 79 16.96 13.89 -17.87
C THR A 79 17.99 15.02 -17.96
N LEU A 80 18.33 15.63 -16.82
CA LEU A 80 19.31 16.70 -16.76
C LEU A 80 20.70 16.24 -17.23
N ALA A 81 21.11 15.02 -16.87
CA ALA A 81 22.38 14.46 -17.34
C ALA A 81 22.40 14.29 -18.86
N LYS A 82 21.28 13.85 -19.47
CA LYS A 82 21.18 13.74 -20.93
C LYS A 82 21.24 15.10 -21.63
N GLU A 83 20.57 16.10 -21.08
CA GLU A 83 20.60 17.48 -21.59
C GLU A 83 22.03 18.04 -21.53
N LEU A 84 22.71 17.95 -20.38
CA LEU A 84 24.09 18.42 -20.26
C LEU A 84 25.07 17.67 -21.17
N VAL A 85 24.92 16.36 -21.34
CA VAL A 85 25.74 15.59 -22.27
C VAL A 85 25.48 16.06 -23.71
N ALA A 86 24.24 16.35 -24.07
CA ALA A 86 23.90 16.90 -25.39
C ALA A 86 24.52 18.29 -25.60
N ASP A 87 24.44 19.18 -24.60
CA ASP A 87 25.05 20.52 -24.66
C ASP A 87 26.55 20.46 -24.91
N VAL A 88 27.25 19.56 -24.20
CA VAL A 88 28.69 19.34 -24.40
C VAL A 88 28.96 18.79 -25.80
N PHE A 89 28.17 17.83 -26.30
CA PHE A 89 28.34 17.28 -27.64
C PHE A 89 28.16 18.36 -28.73
N ILE A 90 27.14 19.21 -28.60
CA ILE A 90 26.88 20.34 -29.50
C ILE A 90 28.05 21.33 -29.47
N SER A 91 28.53 21.72 -28.28
CA SER A 91 29.64 22.67 -28.13
C SER A 91 30.95 22.17 -28.74
N ASN A 92 31.15 20.85 -28.81
CA ASN A 92 32.33 20.22 -29.40
C ASN A 92 32.10 19.77 -30.86
N GLY A 93 30.92 20.01 -31.44
CA GLY A 93 30.59 19.59 -32.80
C GLY A 93 30.52 18.07 -33.00
N VAL A 94 30.23 17.31 -31.95
CA VAL A 94 30.19 15.83 -31.97
C VAL A 94 28.73 15.38 -32.08
N ASP A 95 28.39 14.72 -33.19
CA ASP A 95 27.02 14.22 -33.43
C ASP A 95 26.80 12.79 -32.92
N ARG A 96 27.86 11.98 -32.94
CA ARG A 96 27.84 10.56 -32.53
C ARG A 96 29.15 10.13 -31.91
N VAL A 97 29.06 9.33 -30.85
CA VAL A 97 30.20 8.65 -30.21
C VAL A 97 29.88 7.16 -30.09
N ASP A 98 30.69 6.31 -30.71
CA ASP A 98 30.54 4.86 -30.61
C ASP A 98 31.27 4.32 -29.35
N GLY A 99 30.69 3.30 -28.73
CA GLY A 99 31.23 2.69 -27.51
C GLY A 99 31.61 1.22 -27.72
N ASN A 100 32.38 0.69 -26.76
CA ASN A 100 32.79 -0.71 -26.77
C ASN A 100 31.74 -1.64 -26.09
N LEU A 101 31.11 -1.16 -25.01
CA LEU A 101 30.02 -1.87 -24.29
C LEU A 101 28.62 -1.39 -24.67
N ILE A 102 28.49 -0.16 -25.16
CA ILE A 102 27.24 0.48 -25.58
C ILE A 102 27.44 0.83 -27.06
N SER A 103 26.45 0.52 -27.91
CA SER A 103 26.60 0.69 -29.36
C SER A 103 26.98 2.12 -29.75
N SER A 104 26.26 3.12 -29.24
CA SER A 104 26.57 4.53 -29.48
C SER A 104 25.76 5.50 -28.62
N LEU A 105 26.29 6.71 -28.47
CA LEU A 105 25.56 7.92 -28.08
C LEU A 105 25.34 8.76 -29.34
N THR A 106 24.10 9.12 -29.63
CA THR A 106 23.73 9.99 -30.76
C THR A 106 22.92 11.16 -30.24
N LEU A 107 23.18 12.36 -30.75
CA LEU A 107 22.33 13.51 -30.48
C LEU A 107 20.93 13.27 -31.04
N GLN A 108 19.92 13.60 -30.24
CA GLN A 108 18.54 13.62 -30.69
C GLN A 108 18.19 15.06 -31.07
N ALA A 109 17.57 15.25 -32.23
CA ALA A 109 17.12 16.57 -32.66
C ALA A 109 16.09 17.15 -31.66
N GLU A 110 16.17 18.46 -31.44
CA GLU A 110 15.17 19.18 -30.68
C GLU A 110 13.78 18.95 -31.30
N SER A 111 12.82 18.53 -30.47
CA SER A 111 11.43 18.39 -30.90
C SER A 111 10.55 19.20 -29.97
N THR A 112 9.91 20.24 -30.52
CA THR A 112 8.93 21.05 -29.81
C THR A 112 7.55 20.44 -29.97
N SER A 113 6.97 19.98 -28.87
CA SER A 113 5.56 19.63 -28.77
C SER A 113 4.85 20.70 -27.94
N SER A 114 3.97 21.48 -28.57
CA SER A 114 3.16 22.48 -27.89
C SER A 114 1.85 21.86 -27.40
N LYS A 115 1.59 21.96 -26.09
CA LYS A 115 0.25 21.79 -25.53
C LYS A 115 -0.40 23.16 -25.47
N THR A 116 -1.42 23.36 -26.29
CA THR A 116 -2.21 24.59 -26.28
C THR A 116 -3.30 24.44 -25.23
N ASP A 117 -3.09 25.03 -24.06
CA ASP A 117 -4.15 25.16 -23.06
C ASP A 117 -5.04 26.35 -23.45
N LEU A 118 -6.32 26.07 -23.71
CA LEU A 118 -7.32 27.07 -24.04
C LEU A 118 -8.02 27.55 -22.76
N ILE A 119 -7.94 28.85 -22.48
CA ILE A 119 -8.78 29.49 -21.45
C ILE A 119 -10.02 30.01 -22.17
N ILE A 120 -11.19 29.50 -21.79
CA ILE A 120 -12.48 29.95 -22.34
C ILE A 120 -12.88 31.22 -21.58
N LEU A 121 -12.84 32.38 -22.24
CA LEU A 121 -13.22 33.67 -21.63
C LEU A 121 -14.74 33.83 -21.50
N ASP A 122 -15.51 33.28 -22.44
CA ASP A 122 -16.98 33.39 -22.49
C ASP A 122 -17.58 32.06 -22.93
N GLU A 123 -17.96 31.25 -21.94
CA GLU A 123 -18.50 29.90 -22.14
C GLU A 123 -19.79 29.91 -22.97
N ASN A 124 -20.68 30.88 -22.75
CA ASN A 124 -21.99 30.92 -23.41
C ASN A 124 -21.87 31.21 -24.91
N LYS A 125 -20.96 32.09 -25.31
CA LYS A 125 -20.71 32.35 -26.74
C LYS A 125 -20.04 31.18 -27.42
N VAL A 126 -19.07 30.54 -26.77
CA VAL A 126 -18.40 29.34 -27.30
C VAL A 126 -19.37 28.18 -27.46
N MET A 127 -20.30 28.02 -26.50
CA MET A 127 -21.37 27.03 -26.60
C MET A 127 -22.34 27.32 -27.74
N THR A 128 -22.72 28.60 -27.91
CA THR A 128 -23.60 29.04 -29.00
C THR A 128 -22.94 28.87 -30.38
N LEU A 129 -21.62 28.99 -30.46
CA LEU A 129 -20.81 28.76 -31.67
C LEU A 129 -20.64 27.27 -32.02
N GLY A 130 -21.23 26.36 -31.24
CA GLY A 130 -21.26 24.93 -31.54
C GLY A 130 -20.05 24.15 -31.03
N TYR A 131 -19.16 24.76 -30.24
CA TYR A 131 -18.05 24.06 -29.59
C TYR A 131 -18.51 23.35 -28.30
N VAL A 132 -19.53 22.51 -28.42
CA VAL A 132 -20.13 21.73 -27.32
C VAL A 132 -20.09 20.24 -27.62
N LYS A 133 -19.83 19.44 -26.60
CA LYS A 133 -19.96 17.99 -26.66
C LYS A 133 -21.28 17.59 -26.02
N PHE A 134 -22.26 17.19 -26.81
CA PHE A 134 -23.54 16.68 -26.30
C PHE A 134 -23.33 15.27 -25.75
N THR A 135 -23.19 15.17 -24.43
CA THR A 135 -23.21 13.89 -23.70
C THR A 135 -24.53 13.78 -22.93
N PRO A 136 -25.20 12.62 -22.95
CA PRO A 136 -26.33 12.37 -22.06
C PRO A 136 -25.92 12.59 -20.60
N ASP A 137 -26.76 13.31 -19.85
CA ASP A 137 -26.53 13.56 -18.43
C ASP A 137 -26.84 12.31 -17.62
N ILE A 138 -25.77 11.58 -17.27
CA ILE A 138 -25.83 10.32 -16.51
C ILE A 138 -26.45 10.54 -15.12
N GLU A 139 -26.24 11.72 -14.51
CA GLU A 139 -26.77 12.02 -13.18
C GLU A 139 -28.26 12.34 -13.24
N ALA A 140 -28.70 13.14 -14.22
CA ALA A 140 -30.14 13.38 -14.44
C ALA A 140 -30.90 12.10 -14.79
N ILE A 141 -30.31 11.22 -15.60
CA ILE A 141 -30.87 9.89 -15.92
C ILE A 141 -31.01 9.03 -14.66
N LYS A 142 -29.99 9.03 -13.77
CA LYS A 142 -30.01 8.29 -12.50
C LYS A 142 -31.12 8.79 -11.57
N ILE A 143 -31.33 10.11 -11.50
CA ILE A 143 -32.42 10.72 -10.71
C ILE A 143 -33.78 10.39 -11.34
N ALA A 144 -33.91 10.48 -12.66
CA ALA A 144 -35.13 10.15 -13.39
C ALA A 144 -35.52 8.66 -13.20
N LEU A 145 -34.55 7.75 -13.19
CA LEU A 145 -34.75 6.32 -12.90
C LEU A 145 -35.27 6.03 -11.47
N GLN A 146 -35.17 6.98 -10.54
CA GLN A 146 -35.79 6.82 -9.21
C GLN A 146 -37.28 7.19 -9.22
N THR A 147 -37.73 8.00 -10.19
CA THR A 147 -39.12 8.43 -10.32
C THR A 147 -39.96 7.49 -11.19
N SER A 148 -41.26 7.37 -10.90
CA SER A 148 -42.17 6.49 -11.65
C SER A 148 -42.45 6.94 -13.09
N LYS A 149 -42.24 8.24 -13.40
CA LYS A 149 -42.34 8.79 -14.76
C LYS A 149 -41.05 8.53 -15.57
N GLY A 150 -39.88 8.81 -15.00
CA GLY A 150 -38.60 8.58 -15.67
C GLY A 150 -38.29 7.11 -15.93
N LYS A 151 -38.77 6.19 -15.08
CA LYS A 151 -38.70 4.74 -15.34
C LYS A 151 -39.43 4.31 -16.62
N LYS A 152 -40.57 4.94 -16.95
CA LYS A 152 -41.35 4.62 -18.16
C LYS A 152 -40.74 5.23 -19.43
N GLU A 153 -40.14 6.40 -19.31
CA GLU A 153 -39.50 7.09 -20.44
C GLU A 153 -38.12 6.49 -20.79
N LEU A 154 -37.42 5.92 -19.81
CA LEU A 154 -36.12 5.27 -19.98
C LEU A 154 -36.22 3.74 -20.15
N GLU A 155 -37.44 3.20 -20.14
CA GLU A 155 -37.72 1.77 -20.35
C GLU A 155 -37.34 1.38 -21.79
N GLY A 156 -36.32 0.53 -21.93
CA GLY A 156 -35.78 0.10 -23.23
C GLY A 156 -34.62 0.95 -23.78
N LEU A 157 -34.23 2.05 -23.12
CA LEU A 157 -33.10 2.90 -23.52
C LEU A 157 -31.88 2.80 -22.58
N VAL A 158 -32.07 2.36 -21.33
CA VAL A 158 -30.99 2.23 -20.34
C VAL A 158 -31.08 0.85 -19.67
N SER A 159 -29.96 0.12 -19.65
CA SER A 159 -29.82 -1.11 -18.85
C SER A 159 -29.25 -0.74 -17.47
N VAL A 160 -30.03 -0.98 -16.41
CA VAL A 160 -29.61 -0.70 -15.03
C VAL A 160 -29.09 -1.98 -14.41
N ILE A 161 -27.77 -2.12 -14.33
CA ILE A 161 -27.13 -3.18 -13.54
C ILE A 161 -26.99 -2.65 -12.12
N ILE A 162 -27.76 -3.21 -11.19
CA ILE A 162 -27.68 -2.86 -9.76
C ILE A 162 -26.70 -3.82 -9.10
N GLU A 163 -25.46 -3.38 -8.91
CA GLU A 163 -24.47 -4.11 -8.12
C GLU A 163 -24.67 -3.80 -6.63
N THR A 164 -25.35 -4.70 -5.91
CA THR A 164 -25.47 -4.62 -4.45
C THR A 164 -24.23 -5.19 -3.78
N THR A 165 -23.30 -4.34 -3.37
CA THR A 165 -22.14 -4.73 -2.56
C THR A 165 -22.51 -4.74 -1.07
N THR A 166 -22.62 -5.94 -0.49
CA THR A 166 -22.86 -6.11 0.96
C THR A 166 -21.53 -6.08 1.71
N ILE A 167 -21.30 -5.05 2.51
CA ILE A 167 -20.10 -4.92 3.34
C ILE A 167 -20.28 -5.77 4.60
N LYS A 168 -19.37 -6.74 4.82
CA LYS A 168 -19.38 -7.59 6.03
C LYS A 168 -18.98 -6.79 7.28
N PRO A 169 -19.50 -7.13 8.48
CA PRO A 169 -19.10 -6.49 9.74
C PRO A 169 -17.59 -6.58 10.00
N LYS A 170 -17.00 -5.51 10.56
CA LYS A 170 -15.57 -5.43 10.89
C LYS A 170 -15.37 -5.01 12.34
N VAL A 171 -14.38 -5.59 13.01
CA VAL A 171 -13.98 -5.20 14.37
C VAL A 171 -13.24 -3.87 14.31
N LYS A 172 -13.62 -2.93 15.18
CA LYS A 172 -12.92 -1.65 15.37
C LYS A 172 -12.03 -1.72 16.60
N VAL A 173 -10.72 -1.57 16.42
CA VAL A 173 -9.77 -1.42 17.54
C VAL A 173 -9.81 0.04 18.00
N ASN A 174 -10.19 0.26 19.26
CA ASN A 174 -10.20 1.59 19.88
C ASN A 174 -9.07 1.66 20.91
N SER A 175 -7.97 2.31 20.55
CA SER A 175 -6.84 2.47 21.45
C SER A 175 -7.15 3.51 22.54
N LYS A 176 -6.84 3.20 23.79
CA LYS A 176 -6.85 4.19 24.87
C LYS A 176 -5.73 5.20 24.62
N LYS A 177 -6.00 6.49 24.78
CA LYS A 177 -4.95 7.53 24.71
C LYS A 177 -3.98 7.28 25.87
N GLN A 178 -2.76 6.83 25.59
CA GLN A 178 -1.69 6.81 26.58
C GLN A 178 -1.34 8.25 26.94
N LYS A 179 -1.66 8.65 28.17
CA LYS A 179 -0.97 9.75 28.83
C LYS A 179 0.36 9.13 29.30
N ASP A 180 1.48 9.73 28.91
CA ASP A 180 2.85 9.32 29.25
C ASP A 180 3.45 8.16 28.42
N ALA A 181 4.01 8.53 27.28
CA ALA A 181 4.95 7.71 26.52
C ALA A 181 6.33 7.70 27.23
N THR A 182 6.48 6.87 28.26
CA THR A 182 7.81 6.39 28.67
C THR A 182 7.84 4.88 28.48
N ASN A 183 8.68 4.46 27.51
CA ASN A 183 9.02 3.07 27.21
C ASN A 183 9.29 2.24 28.49
N LYS A 184 8.27 1.54 28.99
CA LYS A 184 8.48 0.34 29.81
C LYS A 184 7.77 -0.82 29.13
N PRO A 185 8.50 -1.84 28.63
CA PRO A 185 7.86 -3.04 28.11
C PRO A 185 7.14 -3.75 29.26
N VAL A 186 5.85 -4.00 29.10
CA VAL A 186 5.11 -4.95 29.93
C VAL A 186 5.65 -6.33 29.59
N THR A 187 6.50 -6.89 30.46
CA THR A 187 6.88 -8.30 30.42
C THR A 187 5.73 -9.09 31.05
N LEU A 188 4.95 -9.78 30.22
CA LEU A 188 4.09 -10.86 30.68
C LEU A 188 4.97 -12.10 30.82
N GLU A 189 5.17 -12.56 32.05
CA GLU A 189 5.84 -13.83 32.32
C GLU A 189 5.05 -14.96 31.67
N ILE A 190 5.72 -15.70 30.78
CA ILE A 190 5.19 -16.91 30.18
C ILE A 190 5.30 -18.00 31.25
N VAL A 191 4.17 -18.63 31.58
CA VAL A 191 4.17 -19.89 32.34
C VAL A 191 4.92 -20.92 31.50
N VAL A 192 6.15 -21.24 31.92
CA VAL A 192 6.97 -22.30 31.34
C VAL A 192 6.31 -23.63 31.74
N ASN A 193 5.79 -24.37 30.77
CA ASN A 193 5.48 -25.78 30.98
C ASN A 193 6.82 -26.53 30.99
N GLU A 194 7.27 -26.94 32.17
CA GLU A 194 8.36 -27.89 32.35
C GLU A 194 7.90 -29.27 31.83
N SER A 195 8.33 -29.64 30.62
CA SER A 195 8.42 -31.06 30.22
C SER A 195 9.42 -31.21 29.08
N ASN A 196 10.67 -31.47 29.45
CA ASN A 196 11.48 -32.62 28.99
C ASN A 196 12.95 -32.24 29.05
N ASN A 197 13.53 -32.71 30.15
CA ASN A 197 14.94 -32.72 30.47
C ASN A 197 15.56 -33.90 29.69
N GLU A 198 16.33 -33.63 28.64
CA GLU A 198 17.38 -34.57 28.19
C GLU A 198 18.64 -33.76 27.88
N GLU A 199 19.55 -33.89 28.84
CA GLU A 199 20.94 -33.51 28.92
C GLU A 199 21.75 -34.11 27.76
N TYR A 200 22.44 -33.25 27.00
CA TYR A 200 23.65 -33.66 26.26
C TYR A 200 24.75 -32.66 26.58
N SER A 201 25.80 -33.21 27.20
CA SER A 201 26.96 -32.55 27.74
C SER A 201 27.87 -31.92 26.68
N GLU A 202 28.54 -30.86 27.10
CA GLU A 202 29.63 -30.13 26.44
C GLU A 202 30.78 -31.04 25.99
N ASP A 203 31.47 -30.61 24.92
CA ASP A 203 32.94 -30.47 24.92
C ASP A 203 33.38 -29.80 23.61
N TYR A 204 33.51 -28.47 23.62
CA TYR A 204 34.33 -27.75 22.63
C TYR A 204 35.62 -27.31 23.30
N ASN A 205 36.68 -28.02 22.95
CA ASN A 205 38.04 -27.78 23.36
C ASN A 205 38.56 -26.47 22.76
N ASP A 206 38.88 -25.52 23.64
CA ASP A 206 39.47 -24.23 23.33
C ASP A 206 40.97 -24.44 23.08
N ASN A 207 41.41 -24.24 21.84
CA ASN A 207 42.84 -24.10 21.52
C ASN A 207 42.99 -22.90 20.56
N LEU A 208 43.11 -21.73 21.19
CA LEU A 208 43.95 -20.65 20.71
C LEU A 208 45.38 -21.17 20.55
N GLU A 209 45.95 -21.08 19.35
CA GLU A 209 47.29 -20.50 19.18
C GLU A 209 47.66 -20.29 17.70
N ASN A 210 47.92 -19.01 17.40
CA ASN A 210 48.93 -18.49 16.46
C ASN A 210 49.51 -19.43 15.40
N VAL A 211 49.33 -19.07 14.13
CA VAL A 211 50.45 -19.16 13.18
C VAL A 211 50.50 -17.87 12.36
N ALA A 212 51.69 -17.29 12.38
CA ALA A 212 52.14 -16.13 11.61
C ALA A 212 52.18 -16.40 10.10
#